data_AF-A0A972V9T5-F1
#
_entry.id   AF-A0A972V9T5-F1
#
_cell.length_a   1.000
_cell.length_b   1.000
_cell.length_c   1.000
_cell.angle_alpha   90.00
_cell.angle_beta   90.00
_cell.angle_gamma   90.00
#
_symmetry.space_group_name_H-M   'P 1'
#
loop_
_entity.id
_entity.type
_entity.pdbx_description
1 polymer ?
#
loop_
_entity_poly.entity_id
_entity_poly.type
_entity_poly.pdbx_seq_one_letter_code
_entity_poly.pdbx_strand_id
1 'polypeptide(L)'
;MTSFFSRLFKRALDGIERVGNKLPHPATLFALLALLVALISWLAEMISVRAIHPADQSVITVNNLLSPDGLRWMYTHIMSNFVKFPPLGYALTAMIGIGVAEGSGLFSGMIRTLVLHAPTRLITGSIVLAGVLSSIGEGVGYVILIPLGAMIYHAIGRHPMAGLAAAFCGVSGGFGANILIGANDTILAGLSETAAQILDASQKVNPTVNYYFMFVSTFMITLIGTWVTEKIVEPRLGTYSGDAEKAAVNQLTRQEKKGLIGALIGLLCVIAVLALAVIPQGGILRNPENHGMLDSPFFGGIIVGILLFFLVPGLIYGLIVGTIK
;
A
#
# COMPACT_ATOMS: atom_id res chain seq x y z
N MET A 1 20.94 -36.39 -1.85
CA MET A 1 19.58 -35.80 -1.95
C MET A 1 19.56 -34.27 -2.14
N THR A 2 20.50 -33.52 -1.57
CA THR A 2 20.60 -32.04 -1.69
C THR A 2 20.83 -31.50 -3.11
N SER A 3 21.47 -32.28 -4.00
CA SER A 3 21.73 -31.91 -5.41
C SER A 3 20.47 -31.92 -6.31
N PHE A 4 19.50 -32.81 -6.04
CA PHE A 4 18.29 -32.92 -6.86
C PHE A 4 17.31 -31.77 -6.60
N PHE A 5 17.04 -31.48 -5.31
CA PHE A 5 16.19 -30.36 -4.91
C PHE A 5 16.77 -29.01 -5.34
N SER A 6 18.09 -28.84 -5.29
CA SER A 6 18.73 -27.60 -5.77
C SER A 6 18.64 -27.44 -7.29
N ARG A 7 18.72 -28.52 -8.09
CA ARG A 7 18.48 -28.44 -9.54
C ARG A 7 17.03 -28.15 -9.87
N LEU A 8 16.08 -28.78 -9.17
CA LEU A 8 14.65 -28.54 -9.40
C LEU A 8 14.27 -27.09 -9.05
N PHE A 9 14.78 -26.59 -7.93
CA PHE A 9 14.59 -25.21 -7.50
C PHE A 9 15.19 -24.20 -8.49
N LYS A 10 16.42 -24.44 -8.97
CA LYS A 10 17.04 -23.60 -10.01
C LYS A 10 16.22 -23.58 -11.30
N ARG A 11 15.76 -24.75 -11.78
CA ARG A 11 14.88 -24.83 -12.96
C ARG A 11 13.55 -24.09 -12.76
N ALA A 12 12.99 -24.13 -11.55
CA ALA A 12 11.78 -23.38 -11.23
C ALA A 12 12.04 -21.87 -11.28
N LEU A 13 13.16 -21.40 -10.71
CA LEU A 13 13.58 -20.00 -10.80
C LEU A 13 13.82 -19.55 -12.25
N ASP A 14 14.50 -20.36 -13.07
CA ASP A 14 14.70 -20.10 -14.50
C ASP A 14 13.35 -19.98 -15.23
N GLY A 15 12.37 -20.79 -14.83
CA GLY A 15 11.00 -20.73 -15.35
C GLY A 15 10.31 -19.42 -14.98
N ILE A 16 10.37 -19.02 -13.71
CA ILE A 16 9.80 -17.76 -13.21
C ILE A 16 10.43 -16.58 -13.94
N GLU A 17 11.75 -16.55 -14.07
CA GLU A 17 12.48 -15.49 -14.77
C GLU A 17 12.07 -15.40 -16.24
N ARG A 18 12.01 -16.53 -16.95
CA ARG A 18 11.58 -16.57 -18.36
C ARG A 18 10.15 -16.10 -18.56
N VAL A 19 9.23 -16.43 -17.66
CA VAL A 19 7.84 -16.00 -17.73
C VAL A 19 7.73 -14.52 -17.39
N GLY A 20 8.40 -14.06 -16.34
CA GLY A 20 8.45 -12.65 -15.95
C GLY A 20 8.98 -11.76 -17.08
N ASN A 21 10.07 -12.16 -17.73
CA ASN A 21 10.68 -11.40 -18.83
C ASN A 21 9.85 -11.39 -20.12
N LYS A 22 8.88 -12.29 -20.26
CA LYS A 22 7.97 -12.32 -21.43
C LYS A 22 6.78 -11.39 -21.29
N LEU A 23 6.42 -11.02 -20.06
CA LEU A 23 5.28 -10.14 -19.83
C LEU A 23 5.64 -8.73 -20.31
N PRO A 24 4.84 -8.14 -21.22
CA PRO A 24 5.08 -6.76 -21.63
C PRO A 24 4.79 -5.82 -20.46
N HIS A 25 5.26 -4.58 -20.59
CA HIS A 25 4.95 -3.52 -19.62
C HIS A 25 3.43 -3.46 -19.36
N PRO A 26 2.95 -3.30 -18.11
CA PRO A 26 1.53 -3.32 -17.79
C PRO A 26 0.67 -2.38 -18.64
N ALA A 27 1.17 -1.18 -18.96
CA ALA A 27 0.47 -0.25 -19.85
C ALA A 27 0.22 -0.83 -21.26
N THR A 28 1.21 -1.55 -21.81
CA THR A 28 1.08 -2.24 -23.10
C THR A 28 0.06 -3.38 -22.99
N LEU A 29 0.05 -4.11 -21.87
CA LEU A 29 -0.94 -5.16 -21.63
C LEU A 29 -2.36 -4.59 -21.62
N PHE A 30 -2.62 -3.48 -20.92
CA PHE A 30 -3.93 -2.82 -20.94
C PHE A 30 -4.32 -2.27 -22.32
N ALA A 31 -3.37 -1.73 -23.08
CA ALA A 31 -3.62 -1.29 -24.45
C ALA A 31 -4.03 -2.46 -25.36
N LEU A 32 -3.33 -3.60 -25.24
CA LEU A 32 -3.68 -4.82 -25.98
C LEU A 32 -5.05 -5.36 -25.55
N LEU A 33 -5.37 -5.35 -24.26
CA LEU A 33 -6.69 -5.75 -23.76
C LEU A 33 -7.80 -4.84 -24.30
N ALA A 34 -7.59 -3.52 -24.36
CA ALA A 34 -8.57 -2.58 -24.92
C ALA A 34 -8.83 -2.85 -26.41
N LEU A 35 -7.77 -3.10 -27.19
CA LEU A 35 -7.90 -3.49 -28.60
C LEU A 35 -8.64 -4.82 -28.75
N LEU A 36 -8.31 -5.80 -27.90
CA LEU A 36 -8.96 -7.10 -27.88
C LEU A 36 -10.45 -6.99 -27.52
N VAL A 37 -10.83 -6.14 -26.56
CA VAL A 37 -12.23 -5.85 -26.23
C VAL A 37 -12.97 -5.25 -27.42
N ALA A 38 -12.35 -4.30 -28.15
CA ALA A 38 -12.96 -3.73 -29.34
C ALA A 38 -13.20 -4.80 -30.42
N LEU A 39 -12.21 -5.67 -30.69
CA LEU A 39 -12.33 -6.76 -31.65
C LEU A 39 -13.39 -7.81 -31.24
N ILE A 40 -13.40 -8.20 -29.96
CA ILE A 40 -14.39 -9.17 -29.45
C ILE A 40 -15.79 -8.57 -29.49
N SER A 41 -15.97 -7.29 -29.16
CA SER A 41 -17.27 -6.63 -29.23
C SER A 41 -17.86 -6.65 -30.64
N TRP A 42 -17.02 -6.49 -31.66
CA TRP A 42 -17.41 -6.60 -33.06
C TRP A 42 -17.82 -8.02 -33.44
N LEU A 43 -17.01 -9.03 -33.12
CA LEU A 43 -17.32 -10.44 -33.40
C LEU A 43 -18.59 -10.92 -32.68
N ALA A 44 -18.79 -10.51 -31.43
CA ALA A 44 -19.92 -10.94 -30.63
C ALA A 44 -21.24 -10.26 -31.09
N GLU A 45 -21.19 -9.02 -31.59
CA GLU A 45 -22.34 -8.40 -32.25
C GLU A 45 -22.71 -9.13 -33.55
N MET A 46 -21.73 -9.55 -34.37
CA MET A 46 -22.00 -10.30 -35.61
C MET A 46 -22.78 -11.60 -35.38
N ILE A 47 -22.53 -12.27 -34.25
CA ILE A 47 -23.21 -13.52 -33.87
C ILE A 47 -24.47 -13.24 -33.02
N SER A 48 -24.80 -11.96 -32.78
CA SER A 48 -25.95 -11.52 -31.99
C SER A 48 -26.02 -12.14 -30.60
N VAL A 49 -24.87 -12.20 -29.90
CA VAL A 49 -24.78 -12.75 -28.55
C VAL A 49 -25.64 -11.92 -27.58
N ARG A 50 -26.43 -12.62 -26.75
CA ARG A 50 -27.29 -12.01 -25.72
C ARG A 50 -27.23 -12.83 -24.44
N ALA A 51 -27.44 -12.15 -23.31
CA ALA A 51 -27.54 -12.77 -22.00
C ALA A 51 -28.69 -12.14 -21.20
N ILE A 52 -29.14 -12.82 -20.15
CA ILE A 52 -30.09 -12.25 -19.19
C ILE A 52 -29.27 -11.75 -17.98
N HIS A 53 -29.49 -10.50 -17.60
CA HIS A 53 -28.83 -9.92 -16.45
C HIS A 53 -29.33 -10.58 -15.15
N PRO A 54 -28.44 -11.11 -14.30
CA PRO A 54 -28.84 -11.94 -13.17
C PRO A 54 -29.58 -11.17 -12.08
N ALA A 55 -29.35 -9.84 -11.95
CA ALA A 55 -29.93 -9.05 -10.88
C ALA A 55 -31.33 -8.50 -11.19
N ASP A 56 -31.56 -8.01 -12.41
CA ASP A 56 -32.78 -7.29 -12.81
C ASP A 56 -33.57 -8.00 -13.93
N GLN A 57 -33.08 -9.15 -14.42
CA GLN A 57 -33.69 -9.96 -15.48
C GLN A 57 -33.81 -9.25 -16.84
N SER A 58 -33.09 -8.15 -17.04
CA SER A 58 -33.05 -7.44 -18.33
C SER A 58 -32.24 -8.21 -19.38
N VAL A 59 -32.54 -8.01 -20.66
CA VAL A 59 -31.76 -8.62 -21.76
C VAL A 59 -30.54 -7.76 -22.04
N ILE A 60 -29.36 -8.32 -21.82
CA ILE A 60 -28.07 -7.71 -22.16
C ILE A 60 -27.75 -7.99 -23.63
N THR A 61 -27.41 -6.93 -24.35
CA THR A 61 -26.93 -6.99 -25.74
C THR A 61 -25.50 -6.48 -25.82
N VAL A 62 -24.73 -6.99 -26.77
CA VAL A 62 -23.35 -6.55 -26.99
C VAL A 62 -23.35 -5.21 -27.73
N ASN A 63 -22.60 -4.24 -27.21
CA ASN A 63 -22.34 -2.97 -27.89
C ASN A 63 -21.01 -3.06 -28.64
N ASN A 64 -21.04 -3.00 -29.97
CA ASN A 64 -19.84 -3.02 -30.79
C ASN A 64 -19.14 -1.66 -30.81
N LEU A 65 -17.90 -1.64 -30.30
CA LEU A 65 -17.08 -0.43 -30.21
C LEU A 65 -16.51 0.02 -31.56
N LEU A 66 -16.42 -0.88 -32.56
CA LEU A 66 -15.93 -0.58 -33.91
C LEU A 66 -17.04 -0.11 -34.86
N SER A 67 -18.30 -0.08 -34.40
CA SER A 67 -19.42 0.50 -35.16
C SER A 67 -19.29 2.03 -35.25
N PRO A 68 -19.99 2.71 -36.18
CA PRO A 68 -20.02 4.18 -36.22
C PRO A 68 -20.46 4.82 -34.90
N ASP A 69 -21.42 4.22 -34.19
CA ASP A 69 -21.85 4.68 -32.87
C ASP A 69 -20.82 4.40 -31.79
N GLY A 70 -20.19 3.22 -31.81
CA GLY A 70 -19.11 2.85 -30.89
C GLY A 70 -17.90 3.78 -30.99
N LEU A 71 -17.48 4.11 -32.21
CA LEU A 71 -16.37 5.04 -32.45
C LEU A 71 -16.71 6.47 -31.98
N ARG A 72 -17.93 6.94 -32.24
CA ARG A 72 -18.42 8.22 -31.69
C ARG A 72 -18.40 8.20 -30.17
N TRP A 73 -18.90 7.13 -29.56
CA TRP A 73 -18.94 6.98 -28.11
C TRP A 73 -17.53 6.99 -27.50
N MET A 74 -16.59 6.23 -28.08
CA MET A 74 -15.20 6.22 -27.63
C MET A 74 -14.60 7.63 -27.68
N TYR A 75 -14.74 8.31 -28.82
CA TYR A 75 -14.19 9.65 -28.99
C TYR A 75 -14.74 10.66 -27.96
N THR A 76 -16.04 10.59 -27.65
CA THR A 76 -16.66 11.53 -26.69
C THR A 76 -16.43 11.15 -25.22
N HIS A 77 -16.16 9.88 -24.90
CA HIS A 77 -16.11 9.39 -23.51
C HIS A 77 -14.70 9.06 -22.99
N ILE A 78 -13.65 9.02 -23.82
CA ILE A 78 -12.27 8.75 -23.37
C ILE A 78 -11.88 9.63 -22.17
N MET A 79 -12.10 10.94 -22.27
CA MET A 79 -11.74 11.88 -21.20
C MET A 79 -12.60 11.67 -19.94
N SER A 80 -13.91 11.49 -20.11
CA SER A 80 -14.80 11.28 -18.96
C SER A 80 -14.50 9.98 -18.23
N ASN A 81 -14.17 8.91 -18.96
CA ASN A 81 -13.84 7.61 -18.40
C ASN A 81 -12.53 7.68 -17.60
N PHE A 82 -11.54 8.41 -18.11
CA PHE A 82 -10.28 8.62 -17.41
C PHE A 82 -10.46 9.43 -16.12
N VAL A 83 -11.12 10.59 -16.20
CA VAL A 83 -11.29 11.49 -15.04
C VAL A 83 -12.21 10.90 -13.97
N LYS A 84 -13.26 10.17 -14.37
CA LYS A 84 -14.22 9.54 -13.44
C LYS A 84 -13.75 8.18 -12.94
N PHE A 85 -12.57 7.70 -13.33
CA PHE A 85 -12.05 6.43 -12.85
C PHE A 85 -11.77 6.52 -11.34
N PRO A 86 -12.51 5.81 -10.47
CA PRO A 86 -12.42 6.01 -9.02
C PRO A 86 -11.00 5.92 -8.43
N PRO A 87 -10.13 4.97 -8.86
CA PRO A 87 -8.74 4.91 -8.40
C PRO A 87 -7.97 6.20 -8.61
N LEU A 88 -8.22 6.93 -9.71
CA LEU A 88 -7.49 8.16 -10.02
C LEU A 88 -7.75 9.23 -8.96
N GLY A 89 -9.02 9.48 -8.65
CA GLY A 89 -9.41 10.49 -7.66
C GLY A 89 -8.91 10.14 -6.25
N TYR A 90 -9.06 8.88 -5.84
CA TYR A 90 -8.61 8.46 -4.52
C TYR A 90 -7.09 8.51 -4.38
N ALA A 91 -6.36 7.93 -5.35
CA ALA A 91 -4.90 7.89 -5.30
C ALA A 91 -4.29 9.29 -5.32
N LEU A 92 -4.70 10.16 -6.25
CA LEU A 92 -4.15 11.52 -6.34
C LEU A 92 -4.35 12.31 -5.04
N THR A 93 -5.54 12.19 -4.43
CA THR A 93 -5.86 12.91 -3.18
C THR A 93 -5.01 12.38 -2.02
N ALA A 94 -4.89 11.06 -1.85
CA ALA A 94 -4.07 10.48 -0.79
C ALA A 94 -2.57 10.78 -0.98
N MET A 95 -2.09 10.75 -2.23
CA MET A 95 -0.68 10.98 -2.58
C MET A 95 -0.19 12.39 -2.27
N ILE A 96 -1.07 13.39 -2.24
CA ILE A 96 -0.69 14.72 -1.77
C ILE A 96 -0.24 14.67 -0.30
N GLY A 97 -1.01 13.99 0.56
CA GLY A 97 -0.68 13.89 1.99
C GLY A 97 0.52 12.98 2.24
N ILE A 98 0.50 11.79 1.64
CA ILE A 98 1.57 10.78 1.78
C ILE A 98 2.88 11.33 1.20
N GLY A 99 2.84 11.99 0.04
CA GLY A 99 4.01 12.59 -0.58
C GLY A 99 4.65 13.70 0.24
N VAL A 100 3.86 14.53 0.95
CA VAL A 100 4.41 15.52 1.89
C VAL A 100 5.06 14.84 3.10
N ALA A 101 4.44 13.79 3.65
CA ALA A 101 5.01 13.04 4.78
C ALA A 101 6.30 12.29 4.40
N GLU A 102 6.34 11.68 3.21
CA GLU A 102 7.53 11.00 2.70
C GLU A 102 8.62 12.02 2.36
N GLY A 103 8.30 13.06 1.59
CA GLY A 103 9.22 14.11 1.17
C GLY A 103 9.79 14.93 2.33
N SER A 104 9.06 15.09 3.44
CA SER A 104 9.58 15.76 4.64
C SER A 104 10.57 14.89 5.43
N GLY A 105 10.60 13.58 5.18
CA GLY A 105 11.42 12.60 5.90
C GLY A 105 10.73 11.98 7.12
N LEU A 106 9.44 12.25 7.35
CA LEU A 106 8.69 11.76 8.52
C LEU A 106 8.73 10.23 8.62
N PHE A 107 8.42 9.51 7.53
CA PHE A 107 8.43 8.04 7.51
C PHE A 107 9.81 7.45 7.80
N SER A 108 10.86 8.04 7.22
CA SER A 108 12.26 7.66 7.52
C SER A 108 12.57 7.83 9.01
N GLY A 109 12.19 8.98 9.59
CA GLY A 109 12.36 9.26 11.01
C GLY A 109 11.61 8.27 11.90
N MET A 110 10.37 7.93 11.57
CA MET A 110 9.53 6.97 12.31
C MET A 110 10.13 5.56 12.27
N ILE A 111 10.48 5.06 11.09
CA ILE A 111 11.08 3.73 10.91
C ILE A 111 12.40 3.62 11.68
N ARG A 112 13.28 4.62 11.54
CA ARG A 112 14.54 4.66 12.29
C ARG A 112 14.28 4.68 13.79
N THR A 113 13.32 5.47 14.26
CA THR A 113 12.99 5.54 15.69
C THR A 113 12.52 4.20 16.24
N LEU A 114 11.61 3.54 15.52
CA LEU A 114 11.04 2.25 15.89
C LEU A 114 12.13 1.18 16.06
N VAL A 115 13.08 1.12 15.13
CA VAL A 115 14.13 0.09 15.16
C VAL A 115 15.25 0.44 16.14
N LEU A 116 15.68 1.70 16.21
CA LEU A 116 16.81 2.11 17.07
C LEU A 116 16.50 2.08 18.57
N HIS A 117 15.23 2.24 18.95
CA HIS A 117 14.81 2.19 20.36
C HIS A 117 14.26 0.81 20.76
N ALA A 118 14.27 -0.16 19.86
CA ALA A 118 13.82 -1.51 20.15
C ALA A 118 14.76 -2.20 21.15
N PRO A 119 14.23 -2.90 22.18
CA PRO A 119 15.06 -3.70 23.06
C PRO A 119 15.68 -4.86 22.28
N THR A 120 16.89 -5.28 22.65
CA THR A 120 17.67 -6.29 21.91
C THR A 120 16.92 -7.59 21.64
N ARG A 121 16.03 -8.00 22.55
CA ARG A 121 15.18 -9.20 22.41
C ARG A 121 14.08 -9.08 21.35
N LEU A 122 13.67 -7.86 21.00
CA LEU A 122 12.59 -7.60 20.04
C LEU A 122 13.12 -6.96 18.74
N ILE A 123 14.44 -6.86 18.55
CA ILE A 123 15.03 -6.23 17.36
C ILE A 123 14.53 -6.88 16.08
N THR A 124 14.47 -8.21 16.02
CA THR A 124 13.98 -8.93 14.84
C THR A 124 12.55 -8.52 14.50
N GLY A 125 11.65 -8.60 15.49
CA GLY A 125 10.25 -8.24 15.29
C GLY A 125 10.04 -6.75 15.02
N SER A 126 10.89 -5.88 15.59
CA SER A 126 10.83 -4.45 15.33
C SER A 126 11.27 -4.12 13.90
N ILE A 127 12.27 -4.83 13.36
CA ILE A 127 12.69 -4.70 11.95
C ILE A 127 11.61 -5.21 11.01
N VAL A 128 11.03 -6.39 11.29
CA VAL A 128 9.95 -6.93 10.45
C VAL A 128 8.73 -6.01 10.49
N LEU A 129 8.32 -5.56 11.68
CA LEU A 129 7.20 -4.63 11.86
C LEU A 129 7.46 -3.31 11.14
N ALA A 130 8.65 -2.72 11.31
CA ALA A 130 9.03 -1.52 10.59
C ALA A 130 8.98 -1.73 9.07
N GLY A 131 9.29 -2.93 8.59
CA GLY A 131 9.19 -3.31 7.19
C GLY A 131 7.76 -3.33 6.70
N VAL A 132 6.86 -4.00 7.44
CA VAL A 132 5.43 -4.03 7.11
C VAL A 132 4.87 -2.61 7.07
N LEU A 133 5.16 -1.79 8.09
CA LEU A 133 4.70 -0.40 8.18
C LEU A 133 5.32 0.51 7.11
N SER A 134 6.49 0.17 6.58
CA SER A 134 7.16 1.00 5.57
C SER A 134 6.42 1.05 4.24
N SER A 135 5.49 0.12 3.98
CA SER A 135 4.66 0.10 2.77
C SER A 135 3.78 1.34 2.57
N ILE A 136 3.62 2.19 3.60
CA ILE A 136 2.94 3.49 3.47
C ILE A 136 3.75 4.44 2.58
N GLY A 137 5.09 4.38 2.65
CA GLY A 137 5.99 5.13 1.78
C GLY A 137 6.52 4.24 0.66
N GLU A 138 6.40 4.66 -0.59
CA GLU A 138 6.64 3.77 -1.74
C GLU A 138 8.11 3.29 -1.85
N GLY A 139 9.08 4.00 -1.26
CA GLY A 139 10.51 3.65 -1.35
C GLY A 139 11.27 3.46 -0.03
N VAL A 140 10.72 3.93 1.09
CA VAL A 140 11.50 4.08 2.34
C VAL A 140 11.99 2.74 2.90
N GLY A 141 11.16 1.70 2.82
CA GLY A 141 11.51 0.37 3.31
C GLY A 141 12.73 -0.22 2.60
N TYR A 142 12.75 -0.17 1.27
CA TYR A 142 13.83 -0.76 0.48
C TYR A 142 15.15 0.00 0.62
N VAL A 143 15.07 1.33 0.61
CA VAL A 143 16.27 2.20 0.61
C VAL A 143 16.90 2.30 1.99
N ILE A 144 16.10 2.40 3.06
CA ILE A 144 16.59 2.72 4.41
C ILE A 144 16.59 1.50 5.31
N LEU A 145 15.47 0.77 5.39
CA LEU A 145 15.30 -0.26 6.40
C LEU A 145 16.13 -1.50 6.13
N ILE A 146 16.27 -1.93 4.86
CA ILE A 146 17.05 -3.13 4.52
C ILE A 146 18.52 -2.99 4.95
N PRO A 147 19.26 -1.92 4.57
CA PRO A 147 20.61 -1.70 5.07
C PRO A 147 20.66 -1.52 6.59
N LEU A 148 19.69 -0.78 7.16
CA LEU A 148 19.63 -0.53 8.61
C LEU A 148 19.47 -1.83 9.42
N GLY A 149 18.64 -2.76 8.96
CA GLY A 149 18.46 -4.06 9.60
C GLY A 149 19.75 -4.87 9.63
N ALA A 150 20.51 -4.87 8.52
CA ALA A 150 21.81 -5.51 8.46
C ALA A 150 22.84 -4.87 9.42
N MET A 151 22.90 -3.53 9.44
CA MET A 151 23.81 -2.78 10.32
C MET A 151 23.51 -3.02 11.81
N ILE A 152 22.23 -3.05 12.19
CA ILE A 152 21.83 -3.25 13.59
C ILE A 152 22.15 -4.68 14.04
N TYR A 153 21.86 -5.68 13.21
CA TYR A 153 22.26 -7.06 13.49
C TYR A 153 23.77 -7.17 13.69
N HIS A 154 24.54 -6.53 12.82
CA HIS A 154 25.99 -6.53 12.94
C HIS A 154 26.49 -5.85 14.24
N ALA A 155 25.89 -4.70 14.59
CA ALA A 155 26.26 -3.93 15.78
C ALA A 155 26.09 -4.74 17.07
N ILE A 156 25.00 -5.52 17.17
CA ILE A 156 24.68 -6.37 18.33
C ILE A 156 25.30 -7.77 18.26
N GLY A 157 26.16 -8.05 17.28
CA GLY A 157 26.87 -9.33 17.15
C GLY A 157 26.05 -10.48 16.55
N ARG A 158 24.92 -10.19 15.92
CA ARG A 158 24.10 -11.16 15.16
C ARG A 158 24.48 -11.14 13.67
N HIS A 159 24.07 -12.16 12.93
CA HIS A 159 24.46 -12.31 11.53
C HIS A 159 23.80 -11.22 10.63
N PRO A 160 24.56 -10.34 9.94
CA PRO A 160 24.00 -9.20 9.20
C PRO A 160 23.01 -9.59 8.10
N MET A 161 23.28 -10.70 7.40
CA MET A 161 22.35 -11.23 6.38
C MET A 161 20.99 -11.66 6.94
N ALA A 162 20.92 -12.05 8.22
CA ALA A 162 19.64 -12.35 8.86
C ALA A 162 18.83 -11.07 9.05
N GLY A 163 19.46 -9.96 9.46
CA GLY A 163 18.82 -8.65 9.55
C GLY A 163 18.36 -8.11 8.20
N LEU A 164 19.18 -8.30 7.16
CA LEU A 164 18.80 -7.98 5.78
C LEU A 164 17.57 -8.78 5.32
N ALA A 165 17.57 -10.10 5.56
CA ALA A 165 16.46 -10.98 5.20
C ALA A 165 15.18 -10.64 6.01
N ALA A 166 15.31 -10.32 7.29
CA ALA A 166 14.20 -9.90 8.14
C ALA A 166 13.55 -8.62 7.64
N ALA A 167 14.36 -7.60 7.32
CA ALA A 167 13.88 -6.35 6.75
C ALA A 167 13.22 -6.57 5.39
N PHE A 168 13.86 -7.32 4.48
CA PHE A 168 13.29 -7.62 3.17
C PHE A 168 11.97 -8.40 3.25
N CYS A 169 11.88 -9.35 4.19
CA CYS A 169 10.65 -10.08 4.48
C CYS A 169 9.53 -9.14 4.95
N GLY A 170 9.83 -8.22 5.87
CA GLY A 170 8.87 -7.21 6.33
C GLY A 170 8.39 -6.29 5.22
N VAL A 171 9.32 -5.72 4.44
CA VAL A 171 9.00 -4.76 3.37
C VAL A 171 8.22 -5.42 2.24
N SER A 172 8.77 -6.51 1.66
CA SER A 172 8.17 -7.14 0.47
C SER A 172 7.02 -8.07 0.82
N GLY A 173 7.14 -8.85 1.90
CA GLY A 173 6.12 -9.80 2.33
C GLY A 173 4.96 -9.14 3.08
N GLY A 174 5.20 -7.95 3.65
CA GLY A 174 4.20 -7.16 4.37
C GLY A 174 3.43 -6.16 3.52
N PHE A 175 3.69 -6.05 2.21
CA PHE A 175 3.15 -4.98 1.36
C PHE A 175 1.62 -4.82 1.39
N GLY A 176 0.88 -5.91 1.57
CA GLY A 176 -0.59 -5.91 1.66
C GLY A 176 -1.16 -5.73 3.06
N ALA A 177 -0.33 -5.52 4.09
CA ALA A 177 -0.77 -5.35 5.47
C ALA A 177 -0.20 -4.07 6.05
N ASN A 178 -1.04 -3.34 6.80
CA ASN A 178 -0.60 -2.15 7.51
C ASN A 178 -1.53 -1.81 8.67
N ILE A 179 -1.05 -0.99 9.61
CA ILE A 179 -1.86 -0.40 10.69
C ILE A 179 -2.62 0.82 10.17
N LEU A 180 -2.14 1.46 9.10
CA LEU A 180 -2.76 2.65 8.52
C LEU A 180 -3.20 2.39 7.08
N ILE A 181 -4.23 3.11 6.64
CA ILE A 181 -4.68 3.06 5.25
C ILE A 181 -3.68 3.84 4.40
N GLY A 182 -3.16 3.21 3.35
CA GLY A 182 -2.18 3.77 2.42
C GLY A 182 -2.70 3.90 0.99
N ALA A 183 -1.78 4.22 0.09
CA ALA A 183 -2.04 4.36 -1.35
C ALA A 183 -2.71 3.12 -1.94
N ASN A 184 -2.14 1.96 -1.63
CA ASN A 184 -2.55 0.67 -2.18
C ASN A 184 -4.02 0.39 -1.90
N ASP A 185 -4.49 0.68 -0.69
CA ASP A 185 -5.87 0.40 -0.29
C ASP A 185 -6.86 1.27 -1.07
N THR A 186 -6.50 2.54 -1.30
CA THR A 186 -7.33 3.46 -2.08
C THR A 186 -7.42 3.06 -3.55
N ILE A 187 -6.31 2.57 -4.13
CA ILE A 187 -6.25 2.09 -5.51
C ILE A 187 -7.04 0.79 -5.65
N LEU A 188 -6.80 -0.18 -4.76
CA LEU A 188 -7.48 -1.47 -4.79
C LEU A 188 -8.98 -1.32 -4.58
N ALA A 189 -9.41 -0.48 -3.64
CA ALA A 189 -10.83 -0.19 -3.43
C ALA A 189 -11.48 0.42 -4.68
N GLY A 190 -10.84 1.41 -5.32
CA GLY A 190 -11.37 2.00 -6.55
C GLY A 190 -11.44 1.00 -7.73
N LEU A 191 -10.48 0.07 -7.83
CA LEU A 191 -10.49 -0.98 -8.85
C LEU A 191 -11.62 -1.97 -8.58
N SER A 192 -11.80 -2.40 -7.33
CA SER A 192 -12.92 -3.24 -6.90
C SER A 192 -14.27 -2.55 -7.12
N GLU A 193 -14.37 -1.26 -6.88
CA GLU A 193 -15.57 -0.47 -7.15
C GLU A 193 -15.92 -0.48 -8.65
N THR A 194 -14.93 -0.21 -9.51
CA THR A 194 -15.12 -0.24 -10.97
C THR A 194 -15.58 -1.62 -11.45
N ALA A 195 -15.04 -2.69 -10.86
CA ALA A 195 -15.45 -4.05 -11.19
C ALA A 195 -16.86 -4.38 -10.68
N ALA A 196 -17.23 -3.93 -9.47
CA ALA A 196 -18.56 -4.14 -8.90
C ALA A 196 -19.65 -3.39 -9.69
N GLN A 197 -19.32 -2.20 -10.20
CA GLN A 197 -20.22 -1.37 -11.01
C GLN A 197 -20.57 -1.98 -12.38
N ILE A 198 -19.90 -3.05 -12.80
CA ILE A 198 -20.30 -3.85 -13.97
C ILE A 198 -21.63 -4.59 -13.70
N LEU A 199 -21.89 -4.99 -12.43
CA LEU A 199 -23.11 -5.69 -12.03
C LEU A 199 -24.15 -4.78 -11.38
N ASP A 200 -23.70 -3.80 -10.59
CA ASP A 200 -24.56 -2.84 -9.91
C ASP A 200 -23.90 -1.47 -9.86
N ALA A 201 -24.41 -0.55 -10.69
CA ALA A 201 -23.88 0.80 -10.86
C ALA A 201 -23.94 1.66 -9.58
N SER A 202 -24.73 1.27 -8.58
CA SER A 202 -24.84 2.00 -7.31
C SER A 202 -23.78 1.59 -6.27
N GLN A 203 -23.04 0.50 -6.52
CA GLN A 203 -22.03 0.00 -5.60
C GLN A 203 -20.90 1.00 -5.41
N LYS A 204 -20.50 1.17 -4.15
CA LYS A 204 -19.35 1.96 -3.71
C LYS A 204 -18.48 1.10 -2.81
N VAL A 205 -17.17 1.16 -3.00
CA VAL A 205 -16.23 0.39 -2.17
C VAL A 205 -15.41 1.38 -1.36
N ASN A 206 -15.62 1.37 -0.04
CA ASN A 206 -14.88 2.24 0.85
C ASN A 206 -13.39 1.80 0.92
N PRO A 207 -12.41 2.72 0.81
CA PRO A 207 -11.00 2.40 1.05
C PRO A 207 -10.70 1.72 2.39
N THR A 208 -11.56 1.88 3.40
CA THR A 208 -11.40 1.27 4.73
C THR A 208 -11.92 -0.18 4.81
N VAL A 209 -12.49 -0.73 3.74
CA VAL A 209 -13.20 -2.03 3.78
C VAL A 209 -12.33 -3.18 4.31
N ASN A 210 -11.02 -3.15 4.01
CA ASN A 210 -10.07 -4.18 4.44
C ASN A 210 -9.31 -3.83 5.72
N TYR A 211 -9.60 -2.70 6.36
CA TYR A 211 -8.78 -2.16 7.44
C TYR A 211 -8.57 -3.14 8.60
N TYR A 212 -9.64 -3.77 9.10
CA TYR A 212 -9.54 -4.73 10.20
C TYR A 212 -8.70 -5.96 9.83
N PHE A 213 -8.83 -6.44 8.59
CA PHE A 213 -8.06 -7.57 8.09
C PHE A 213 -6.58 -7.22 7.97
N MET A 214 -6.24 -6.05 7.42
CA MET A 214 -4.87 -5.57 7.31
C MET A 214 -4.22 -5.33 8.67
N PHE A 215 -4.97 -4.76 9.62
CA PHE A 215 -4.51 -4.50 10.97
C PHE A 215 -4.07 -5.80 11.64
N VAL A 216 -4.94 -6.82 11.63
CA VAL A 216 -4.61 -8.15 12.18
C VAL A 216 -3.45 -8.80 11.41
N SER A 217 -3.46 -8.70 10.07
CA SER A 217 -2.41 -9.25 9.22
C SER A 217 -1.04 -8.64 9.51
N THR A 218 -0.97 -7.38 9.92
CA THR A 218 0.29 -6.70 10.27
C THR A 218 0.99 -7.42 11.42
N PHE A 219 0.26 -7.72 12.50
CA PHE A 219 0.81 -8.44 13.64
C PHE A 219 1.10 -9.90 13.29
N MET A 220 0.22 -10.54 12.52
CA MET A 220 0.44 -11.92 12.04
C MET A 220 1.73 -12.05 11.24
N ILE A 221 1.94 -11.20 10.22
CA ILE A 221 3.14 -11.20 9.38
C ILE A 221 4.38 -10.86 10.22
N THR A 222 4.27 -9.92 11.15
CA THR A 222 5.36 -9.58 12.07
C THR A 222 5.78 -10.79 12.90
N LEU A 223 4.82 -11.50 13.51
CA LEU A 223 5.10 -12.68 14.33
C LEU A 223 5.70 -13.82 13.51
N ILE A 224 5.11 -14.13 12.35
CA ILE A 224 5.58 -15.20 11.47
C ILE A 224 6.97 -14.85 10.92
N GLY A 225 7.18 -13.64 10.41
CA GLY A 225 8.45 -13.19 9.86
C GLY A 225 9.56 -13.19 10.93
N THR A 226 9.23 -12.79 12.15
CA THR A 226 10.14 -12.90 13.31
C THR A 226 10.51 -14.35 13.59
N TRP A 227 9.51 -15.21 13.71
CA TRP A 227 9.71 -16.62 14.01
C TRP A 227 10.55 -17.33 12.95
N VAL A 228 10.24 -17.13 11.66
CA VAL A 228 11.01 -17.69 10.54
C VAL A 228 12.46 -17.18 10.58
N THR A 229 12.65 -15.89 10.83
CA THR A 229 14.00 -15.31 10.88
C THR A 229 14.82 -15.93 12.01
N GLU A 230 14.29 -15.99 13.24
CA GLU A 230 15.04 -16.45 14.41
C GLU A 230 15.19 -17.97 14.50
N LYS A 231 14.21 -18.73 14.01
CA LYS A 231 14.19 -20.19 14.14
C LYS A 231 14.72 -20.93 12.92
N ILE A 232 14.70 -20.30 11.74
CA ILE A 232 15.08 -20.98 10.49
C ILE A 232 16.24 -20.27 9.82
N VAL A 233 16.15 -18.95 9.59
CA VAL A 233 17.14 -18.22 8.77
C VAL A 233 18.44 -18.02 9.54
N GLU A 234 18.38 -17.41 10.72
CA GLU A 234 19.58 -17.09 11.50
C GLU A 234 20.37 -18.33 11.96
N PRO A 235 19.74 -19.40 12.50
CA PRO A 235 20.48 -20.60 12.89
C PRO A 235 21.18 -21.28 11.71
N ARG A 236 20.62 -21.16 10.50
CA ARG A 236 21.20 -21.73 9.28
C ARG A 236 22.40 -20.94 8.76
N LEU A 237 22.49 -19.64 9.08
CA LEU A 237 23.61 -18.78 8.69
C LEU A 237 24.83 -18.97 9.62
N GLY A 238 24.62 -19.40 10.87
CA GLY A 238 25.69 -19.63 11.83
C GLY A 238 26.31 -18.32 12.36
N THR A 239 27.47 -18.43 13.01
CA THR A 239 28.19 -17.26 13.55
C THR A 239 28.87 -16.48 12.44
N TYR A 240 28.67 -15.17 12.44
CA TYR A 240 29.31 -14.29 11.48
C TYR A 240 30.81 -14.15 11.77
N SER A 241 31.65 -14.40 10.77
CA SER A 241 33.12 -14.33 10.86
C SER A 241 33.73 -13.45 9.77
N GLY A 242 32.96 -12.50 9.21
CA GLY A 242 33.45 -11.61 8.16
C GLY A 242 34.14 -10.36 8.72
N ASP A 243 35.00 -9.75 7.90
CA ASP A 243 35.78 -8.55 8.25
C ASP A 243 35.06 -7.24 7.94
N ALA A 244 33.74 -7.26 7.71
CA ALA A 244 33.01 -6.02 7.49
C ALA A 244 33.17 -5.11 8.71
N GLU A 245 33.39 -3.81 8.49
CA GLU A 245 33.40 -2.87 9.60
C GLU A 245 31.98 -2.72 10.17
N LYS A 246 31.90 -2.57 11.49
CA LYS A 246 30.65 -2.20 12.16
C LYS A 246 30.35 -0.74 11.81
N ALA A 247 29.58 -0.54 10.74
CA ALA A 247 29.11 0.78 10.35
C ALA A 247 28.39 1.45 11.53
N ALA A 248 28.75 2.70 11.80
CA ALA A 248 28.09 3.48 12.83
C ALA A 248 26.61 3.67 12.46
N VAL A 249 25.72 3.24 13.33
CA VAL A 249 24.29 3.44 13.14
C VAL A 249 23.97 4.88 13.49
N ASN A 250 23.72 5.71 12.47
CA ASN A 250 23.41 7.13 12.66
C ASN A 250 22.14 7.31 13.51
N GLN A 251 22.35 7.83 14.71
CA GLN A 251 21.29 8.18 15.63
C GLN A 251 20.44 9.34 15.09
N LEU A 252 19.21 9.44 15.59
CA LEU A 252 18.35 10.59 15.31
C LEU A 252 18.92 11.84 15.97
N THR A 253 19.01 12.92 15.20
CA THR A 253 19.37 14.25 15.66
C THR A 253 18.32 14.80 16.63
N ARG A 254 18.70 15.80 17.43
CA ARG A 254 17.77 16.48 18.35
C ARG A 254 16.62 17.17 17.60
N GLN A 255 16.88 17.66 16.39
CA GLN A 255 15.85 18.25 15.53
C GLN A 255 14.87 17.20 15.02
N GLU A 256 15.32 16.06 14.50
CA GLU A 256 14.44 14.97 14.06
C GLU A 256 13.54 14.49 15.22
N LYS A 257 14.08 14.34 16.43
CA LYS A 257 13.28 13.97 17.62
C LYS A 257 12.21 15.01 17.96
N LYS A 258 12.55 16.31 17.92
CA LYS A 258 11.58 17.39 18.10
C LYS A 258 10.53 17.40 16.99
N GLY A 259 10.95 17.15 15.75
CA GLY A 259 10.08 17.02 14.59
C GLY A 259 9.06 15.90 14.76
N LEU A 260 9.49 14.71 15.21
CA LEU A 260 8.59 13.57 15.46
C LEU A 260 7.55 13.89 16.53
N ILE A 261 7.96 14.56 17.61
CA ILE A 261 7.03 14.99 18.67
C ILE A 261 6.04 16.02 18.11
N GLY A 262 6.51 17.00 17.34
CA GLY A 262 5.65 17.99 16.68
C GLY A 262 4.65 17.34 15.72
N ALA A 263 5.11 16.38 14.92
CA ALA A 263 4.27 15.60 14.01
C ALA A 263 3.19 14.81 14.77
N LEU A 264 3.56 14.17 15.89
CA LEU A 264 2.60 13.47 16.76
C LEU A 264 1.56 14.43 17.33
N ILE A 265 1.95 15.62 17.79
CA ILE A 265 0.99 16.63 18.27
C ILE A 265 0.04 17.04 17.15
N GLY A 266 0.58 17.32 15.95
CA GLY A 266 -0.23 17.64 14.77
C GLY A 266 -1.23 16.54 14.42
N LEU A 267 -0.78 15.29 14.48
CA LEU A 267 -1.62 14.12 14.24
C LEU A 267 -2.76 14.04 15.26
N LEU A 268 -2.44 14.20 16.56
CA LEU A 268 -3.44 14.21 17.62
C LEU A 268 -4.44 15.35 17.46
N CYS A 269 -4.01 16.53 16.99
CA CYS A 269 -4.91 17.63 16.67
C CYS A 269 -5.86 17.28 15.52
N VAL A 270 -5.37 16.67 14.43
CA VAL A 270 -6.23 16.23 13.31
C VAL A 270 -7.23 15.19 13.80
N ILE A 271 -6.78 14.19 14.55
CA ILE A 271 -7.66 13.15 15.12
C ILE A 271 -8.70 13.79 16.04
N ALA A 272 -8.32 14.74 16.90
CA ALA A 272 -9.24 15.41 17.79
C ALA A 272 -10.31 16.21 17.03
N VAL A 273 -9.92 16.95 15.98
CA VAL A 273 -10.87 17.71 15.14
C VAL A 273 -11.85 16.76 14.44
N LEU A 274 -11.36 15.68 13.83
CA LEU A 274 -12.22 14.69 13.17
C LEU A 274 -13.13 13.96 14.19
N ALA A 275 -12.61 13.63 15.36
CA ALA A 275 -13.36 13.01 16.44
C ALA A 275 -14.48 13.94 16.94
N LEU A 276 -14.20 15.23 17.16
CA LEU A 276 -15.20 16.23 17.53
C LEU A 276 -16.25 16.43 16.44
N ALA A 277 -15.89 16.25 15.17
CA ALA A 277 -16.82 16.37 14.06
C ALA A 277 -17.73 15.15 13.86
N VAL A 278 -17.40 13.98 14.44
CA VAL A 278 -18.11 12.70 14.19
C VAL A 278 -18.71 12.07 15.45
N ILE A 279 -17.98 12.08 16.57
CA ILE A 279 -18.38 11.36 17.81
C ILE A 279 -19.61 11.99 18.48
N PRO A 280 -19.70 13.33 18.68
CA PRO A 280 -20.87 13.94 19.29
C PRO A 280 -22.15 13.65 18.51
N GLN A 281 -23.32 13.59 19.18
CA GLN A 281 -24.60 13.33 18.50
C GLN A 281 -24.93 14.41 17.45
N GLY A 282 -24.53 15.66 17.71
CA GLY A 282 -24.62 16.79 16.76
C GLY A 282 -23.38 16.99 15.89
N GLY A 283 -22.53 15.97 15.72
CA GLY A 283 -21.32 16.07 14.89
C GLY A 283 -21.66 16.41 13.43
N ILE A 284 -20.98 17.41 12.87
CA ILE A 284 -21.23 17.96 11.52
C ILE A 284 -21.02 16.92 10.42
N LEU A 285 -20.13 15.94 10.64
CA LEU A 285 -19.79 14.92 9.65
C LEU A 285 -20.57 13.61 9.83
N ARG A 286 -21.58 13.57 10.71
CA ARG A 286 -22.54 12.46 10.79
C ARG A 286 -23.58 12.57 9.67
N ASN A 287 -24.32 11.50 9.45
CA ASN A 287 -25.43 11.54 8.51
C ASN A 287 -26.44 12.64 8.92
N PRO A 288 -26.81 13.57 8.02
CA PRO A 288 -27.66 14.70 8.36
C PRO A 288 -29.13 14.30 8.63
N GLU A 289 -29.58 13.15 8.14
CA GLU A 289 -30.97 12.69 8.28
C GLU A 289 -31.14 11.82 9.53
N ASN A 290 -30.28 10.82 9.71
CA ASN A 290 -30.44 9.80 10.75
C ASN A 290 -29.38 9.88 11.87
N HIS A 291 -28.44 10.84 11.79
CA HIS A 291 -27.30 10.95 12.71
C HIS A 291 -26.47 9.67 12.86
N GLY A 292 -26.58 8.75 11.90
CA GLY A 292 -25.80 7.53 11.80
C GLY A 292 -24.33 7.84 11.54
N MET A 293 -23.46 6.97 12.08
CA MET A 293 -22.01 7.11 11.92
C MET A 293 -21.50 6.41 10.66
N LEU A 294 -22.06 5.26 10.29
CA LEU A 294 -21.54 4.43 9.19
C LEU A 294 -21.87 5.02 7.81
N ASP A 295 -23.13 5.38 7.57
CA ASP A 295 -23.56 6.03 6.33
C ASP A 295 -23.43 7.55 6.42
N SER A 296 -22.24 8.03 6.78
CA SER A 296 -22.00 9.45 7.07
C SER A 296 -21.06 10.13 6.05
N PRO A 297 -21.14 11.47 5.92
CA PRO A 297 -20.16 12.24 5.16
C PRO A 297 -18.70 11.96 5.55
N PHE A 298 -18.44 11.58 6.81
CA PHE A 298 -17.11 11.18 7.25
C PHE A 298 -16.56 9.98 6.47
N PHE A 299 -17.31 8.87 6.39
CA PHE A 299 -16.86 7.69 5.66
C PHE A 299 -16.91 7.89 4.15
N GLY A 300 -17.87 8.66 3.64
CA GLY A 300 -17.91 9.04 2.22
C GLY A 300 -16.73 9.92 1.80
N GLY A 301 -16.24 10.76 2.70
CA GLY A 301 -15.11 11.68 2.51
C GLY A 301 -13.80 11.19 3.15
N ILE A 302 -13.68 9.91 3.50
CA ILE A 302 -12.56 9.38 4.30
C ILE A 302 -11.19 9.67 3.67
N ILE A 303 -11.15 9.77 2.34
CA ILE A 303 -9.94 10.12 1.58
C ILE A 303 -9.38 11.50 1.96
N VAL A 304 -10.25 12.46 2.26
CA VAL A 304 -9.85 13.79 2.75
C VAL A 304 -9.29 13.67 4.16
N GLY A 305 -9.88 12.81 4.99
CA GLY A 305 -9.35 12.46 6.30
C GLY A 305 -7.93 11.89 6.21
N ILE A 306 -7.69 10.95 5.29
CA ILE A 306 -6.37 10.35 5.03
C ILE A 306 -5.37 11.41 4.55
N LEU A 307 -5.78 12.28 3.62
CA LEU A 307 -4.97 13.42 3.17
C LEU A 307 -4.50 14.25 4.37
N LEU A 308 -5.43 14.71 5.22
CA LEU A 308 -5.10 15.52 6.39
C LEU A 308 -4.24 14.78 7.41
N PHE A 309 -4.50 13.48 7.59
CA PHE A 309 -3.78 12.60 8.51
C PHE A 309 -2.29 12.52 8.18
N PHE A 310 -1.90 12.54 6.89
CA PHE A 310 -0.50 12.52 6.49
C PHE A 310 0.07 13.92 6.23
N LEU A 311 -0.72 14.82 5.63
CA LEU A 311 -0.29 16.16 5.26
C LEU A 311 0.14 16.98 6.47
N VAL A 312 -0.69 17.03 7.52
CA VAL A 312 -0.45 17.92 8.67
C VAL A 312 0.78 17.48 9.48
N PRO A 313 0.93 16.20 9.90
CA PRO A 313 2.14 15.75 10.56
C PRO A 313 3.38 15.86 9.67
N GLY A 314 3.24 15.54 8.38
CA GLY A 314 4.32 15.63 7.40
C GLY A 314 4.85 17.05 7.26
N LEU A 315 3.95 18.03 7.17
CA LEU A 315 4.30 19.45 7.09
C LEU A 315 4.96 19.95 8.38
N ILE A 316 4.38 19.64 9.55
CA ILE A 316 4.94 20.06 10.84
C ILE A 316 6.34 19.45 11.04
N TYR A 317 6.52 18.18 10.72
CA TYR A 317 7.83 17.54 10.75
C TYR A 317 8.83 18.27 9.86
N GLY A 318 8.45 18.53 8.60
CA GLY A 318 9.32 19.14 7.62
C GLY A 318 9.74 20.57 7.97
N LEU A 319 8.82 21.36 8.53
CA LEU A 319 9.11 22.72 9.02
C LEU A 319 10.06 22.71 10.22
N ILE A 320 9.89 21.77 11.17
CA ILE A 320 10.74 21.70 12.38
C ILE A 320 12.17 21.22 12.03
N VAL A 321 12.28 20.25 11.13
CA VAL A 321 13.58 19.69 10.71
C VAL A 321 14.25 20.56 9.64
N GLY A 322 13.50 21.46 8.99
CA GLY A 322 14.00 22.37 7.95
C GLY A 322 14.14 21.73 6.58
N THR A 323 13.48 20.58 6.34
CA THR A 323 13.40 19.95 5.01
C THR A 323 12.39 20.66 4.11
N ILE A 324 11.39 21.31 4.72
CA ILE A 324 10.42 22.19 4.05
C ILE A 324 10.69 23.62 4.54
N LYS A 325 10.83 24.56 3.61
CA LYS A 325 11.09 25.99 3.86
C LYS A 325 9.85 26.83 3.60
#